data_AF-A0A0F9CKM7-F1
#
_entry.id   AF-A0A0F9CKM7-F1
#
_cell.length_a   1.000
_cell.length_b   1.000
_cell.length_c   1.000
_cell.angle_alpha   90.00
_cell.angle_beta   90.00
_cell.angle_gamma   90.00
#
_symmetry.space_group_name_H-M   'P 1'
#
loop_
_entity.id
_entity.type
_entity.pdbx_description
1 polymer ?
#
loop_
_entity_poly.entity_id
_entity_poly.type
_entity_poly.pdbx_seq_one_letter_code
_entity_poly.pdbx_strand_id
1 'polypeptide(L)'
;MVKEKISVYEIITNKIIDQLDKGVVPWKKTWKGSMYEPKNIRGTGYRGVNRLLLAFSEYDSPYWMTYKQAQGLGGQVRKGEKATPVTFWS
;
A
#
# COMPACT_ATOMS: atom_id res chain seq x y z
N MET A 1 32.44 0.08 -6.83
CA MET A 1 31.33 1.03 -6.59
C MET A 1 30.32 0.32 -5.70
N VAL A 2 30.21 0.71 -4.44
CA VAL A 2 29.21 0.14 -3.52
C VAL A 2 27.85 0.67 -3.96
N LYS A 3 26.92 -0.19 -4.37
CA LYS A 3 25.53 0.21 -4.58
C LYS A 3 24.98 0.68 -3.23
N GLU A 4 24.70 1.96 -3.12
CA GLU A 4 23.99 2.51 -1.96
C GLU A 4 22.68 1.77 -1.78
N LYS A 5 22.50 1.18 -0.60
CA LYS A 5 21.32 0.37 -0.30
C LYS A 5 20.19 1.34 0.03
N ILE A 6 19.38 1.65 -0.98
CA ILE A 6 18.21 2.53 -0.83
C ILE A 6 17.41 2.07 0.39
N SER A 7 17.21 2.99 1.34
CA SER A 7 16.52 2.67 2.59
C SER A 7 15.02 2.50 2.35
N VAL A 8 14.35 1.73 3.21
CA VAL A 8 12.88 1.58 3.16
C VAL A 8 12.19 2.95 3.27
N TYR A 9 12.76 3.86 4.07
CA TYR A 9 12.25 5.22 4.22
C TYR A 9 12.32 6.01 2.91
N GLU A 10 13.44 5.90 2.21
CA GLU A 10 13.66 6.61 0.94
C GLU A 10 12.71 6.11 -0.16
N ILE A 11 12.47 4.80 -0.24
CA ILE A 11 11.48 4.22 -1.17
C ILE A 11 10.09 4.80 -0.92
N ILE A 12 9.69 4.93 0.34
CA ILE A 12 8.38 5.45 0.73
C ILE A 12 8.27 6.94 0.45
N THR A 13 9.31 7.70 0.80
CA THR A 13 9.38 9.14 0.56
C THR A 13 9.28 9.43 -0.94
N ASN A 14 10.08 8.75 -1.77
CA ASN A 14 10.04 8.92 -3.22
C ASN A 14 8.66 8.58 -3.79
N LYS A 15 8.02 7.51 -3.30
CA LYS A 15 6.65 7.18 -3.71
C LYS A 15 5.64 8.27 -3.34
N ILE A 16 5.79 8.94 -2.20
CA ILE A 16 4.92 10.06 -1.81
C ILE A 16 5.18 11.27 -2.71
N ILE A 17 6.44 11.58 -3.00
CA ILE A 17 6.83 12.66 -3.91
C ILE A 17 6.23 12.42 -5.31
N ASP A 18 6.39 11.22 -5.87
CA ASP A 18 5.82 10.84 -7.17
C ASP A 18 4.28 11.01 -7.24
N GLN A 19 3.58 10.81 -6.12
CA GLN A 19 2.13 11.02 -6.05
C GLN A 19 1.79 12.51 -5.97
N LEU A 20 2.57 13.28 -5.21
CA LEU A 20 2.42 14.73 -5.11
C LEU A 20 2.64 15.41 -6.46
N ASP A 21 3.64 14.97 -7.23
CA ASP A 21 3.93 15.50 -8.57
C ASP A 21 2.78 15.24 -9.56
N LYS A 22 1.99 14.18 -9.33
CA LYS A 22 0.76 13.88 -10.09
C LYS A 22 -0.46 14.68 -9.60
N GLY A 23 -0.28 15.59 -8.65
CA GLY A 23 -1.34 16.38 -8.04
C GLY A 23 -2.16 15.64 -6.98
N VAL A 24 -1.74 14.44 -6.58
CA VAL A 24 -2.43 13.63 -5.56
C VAL A 24 -1.89 14.01 -4.18
N VAL A 25 -2.68 14.77 -3.41
CA VAL A 25 -2.29 15.18 -2.05
C VAL A 25 -2.77 14.16 -1.01
N PRO A 26 -1.87 13.38 -0.38
CA PRO A 26 -2.24 12.19 0.40
C PRO A 26 -3.11 12.48 1.64
N TRP A 27 -2.91 13.65 2.25
CA TRP A 27 -3.57 14.06 3.50
C TRP A 27 -4.75 15.02 3.27
N LYS A 28 -4.95 15.53 2.06
CA LYS A 28 -6.17 16.27 1.71
C LYS A 28 -7.25 15.24 1.42
N LYS A 29 -8.06 14.92 2.44
CA LYS A 29 -9.28 14.11 2.30
C LYS A 29 -10.20 14.73 1.25
N THR A 30 -10.17 14.21 0.03
CA THR A 30 -11.13 14.57 -1.04
C THR A 30 -12.05 13.41 -1.42
N TRP A 31 -11.85 12.20 -0.87
CA TRP A 31 -12.51 11.01 -1.38
C TRP A 31 -13.39 10.29 -0.34
N LYS A 32 -14.62 9.97 -0.76
CA LYS A 32 -15.58 9.10 -0.06
C LYS A 32 -15.53 7.71 -0.71
N GLY A 33 -15.36 6.63 0.05
CA GLY A 33 -15.35 5.25 -0.45
C GLY A 33 -14.63 4.28 0.48
N SER A 34 -15.01 2.99 0.46
CA SER A 34 -14.39 1.93 1.28
C SER A 34 -12.89 1.79 1.04
N MET A 35 -12.47 2.00 -0.20
CA MET A 35 -11.08 2.02 -0.70
C MET A 35 -10.11 2.89 0.12
N TYR A 36 -10.59 3.95 0.79
CA TYR A 36 -9.77 4.87 1.59
C TYR A 36 -9.59 4.45 3.06
N GLU A 37 -10.12 3.28 3.40
CA GLU A 37 -9.92 2.60 4.67
C GLU A 37 -9.36 1.20 4.44
N PRO A 38 -8.09 1.09 3.98
CA PRO A 38 -7.46 -0.19 3.75
C PRO A 38 -7.43 -0.99 5.05
N LYS A 39 -7.84 -2.26 4.95
CA LYS A 39 -7.95 -3.23 6.03
C LYS A 39 -7.18 -4.48 5.67
N ASN A 40 -6.62 -5.14 6.69
CA ASN A 40 -6.12 -6.49 6.49
C ASN A 40 -7.30 -7.46 6.28
N ILE A 41 -7.00 -8.70 5.89
CA ILE A 41 -8.03 -9.74 5.69
C ILE A 41 -8.90 -10.03 6.93
N ARG A 42 -8.43 -9.66 8.13
CA ARG A 42 -9.19 -9.80 9.39
C ARG A 42 -10.07 -8.58 9.70
N GLY A 43 -10.12 -7.59 8.81
CA GLY A 43 -10.91 -6.37 8.96
C GLY A 43 -10.23 -5.27 9.80
N THR A 44 -9.01 -5.48 10.29
CA THR A 44 -8.29 -4.45 11.04
C THR A 44 -7.75 -3.39 10.08
N GLY A 45 -8.08 -2.12 10.31
CA GLY A 45 -7.59 -0.99 9.51
C GLY A 45 -6.07 -0.79 9.65
N TYR A 46 -5.41 -0.50 8.53
CA TYR A 46 -4.01 -0.08 8.53
C TYR A 46 -3.85 1.31 9.15
N ARG A 47 -2.67 1.56 9.75
CA ARG A 47 -2.35 2.79 10.49
C ARG A 47 -1.13 3.49 9.90
N GLY A 48 -1.01 4.78 10.20
CA GLY A 48 0.15 5.60 9.81
C GLY A 48 0.38 5.61 8.30
N VAL A 49 1.65 5.52 7.90
CA VAL A 49 2.06 5.59 6.50
C VAL A 49 1.49 4.47 5.63
N ASN A 50 1.26 3.28 6.20
CA ASN A 50 0.66 2.16 5.45
C ASN A 50 -0.74 2.48 4.96
N ARG A 51 -1.51 3.24 5.75
CA ARG A 51 -2.84 3.67 5.32
C ARG A 51 -2.75 4.52 4.05
N LEU A 52 -1.80 5.46 4.00
CA LEU A 52 -1.58 6.33 2.85
C LEU A 52 -1.08 5.54 1.64
N LEU A 53 -0.07 4.69 1.84
CA LEU A 53 0.54 3.88 0.78
C LEU A 53 -0.46 2.97 0.07
N LEU A 54 -1.36 2.36 0.83
CA LEU A 54 -2.40 1.49 0.29
C LEU A 54 -3.54 2.29 -0.35
N ALA A 55 -3.90 3.45 0.22
CA ALA A 55 -4.93 4.34 -0.34
C ALA A 55 -4.56 4.96 -1.70
N PHE A 56 -3.28 5.01 -2.07
CA PHE A 56 -2.85 5.41 -3.42
C PHE A 56 -3.18 4.38 -4.50
N SER A 57 -3.59 3.17 -4.12
CA SER A 57 -3.89 2.12 -5.08
C SER A 57 -5.34 2.24 -5.52
N GLU A 58 -5.59 2.17 -6.83
CA GLU A 58 -6.90 2.40 -7.44
C GLU A 58 -7.87 1.19 -7.37
N TYR A 59 -7.86 0.44 -6.27
CA TYR A 59 -8.70 -0.75 -6.08
C TYR A 59 -9.94 -0.47 -5.22
N ASP A 60 -11.13 -0.89 -5.68
CA ASP A 60 -12.39 -0.69 -4.95
C ASP A 60 -12.46 -1.44 -3.61
N SER A 61 -11.85 -2.62 -3.56
CA SER A 61 -11.82 -3.46 -2.36
C SER A 61 -10.88 -2.87 -1.30
N PRO A 62 -11.33 -2.67 -0.05
CA PRO A 62 -10.46 -2.22 1.02
C PRO A 62 -9.53 -3.30 1.56
N TYR A 63 -9.70 -4.56 1.16
CA TYR A 63 -9.00 -5.70 1.77
C TYR A 63 -7.64 -5.95 1.13
N TRP A 64 -6.62 -6.00 1.97
CA TRP A 64 -5.26 -6.33 1.61
C TRP A 64 -4.82 -7.61 2.28
N MET A 65 -4.04 -8.40 1.56
CA MET A 65 -3.43 -9.62 2.05
C MET A 65 -2.10 -9.87 1.36
N THR A 66 -1.27 -10.67 2.02
CA THR A 66 -0.03 -11.18 1.43
C THR A 66 -0.32 -12.35 0.48
N TYR A 67 0.61 -12.61 -0.44
CA TYR A 67 0.52 -13.74 -1.35
C TYR A 67 0.32 -15.08 -0.62
N LYS A 68 1.05 -15.29 0.49
CA LYS A 68 0.92 -16.51 1.31
C LYS A 68 -0.47 -16.65 1.96
N GLN A 69 -1.06 -15.54 2.39
CA GLN A 69 -2.43 -15.55 2.92
C GLN A 69 -3.45 -15.89 1.84
N ALA A 70 -3.27 -15.37 0.61
CA ALA A 70 -4.13 -15.72 -0.52
C ALA A 70 -4.06 -17.22 -0.80
N GLN A 71 -2.86 -17.79 -0.90
CA GLN A 71 -2.67 -19.23 -1.12
C GLN A 71 -3.26 -20.08 0.02
N GLY A 72 -3.09 -19.66 1.27
CA GLY A 72 -3.67 -20.35 2.42
C GLY A 72 -5.21 -20.41 2.42
N LEU A 73 -5.86 -19.52 1.67
CA LEU A 73 -7.32 -19.49 1.46
C LEU A 73 -7.74 -20.16 0.13
N GLY A 74 -6.82 -20.83 -0.57
CA GLY A 74 -7.06 -21.43 -1.88
C GLY A 74 -7.12 -20.42 -3.03
N GLY A 75 -6.76 -19.16 -2.78
CA GLY A 75 -6.70 -18.10 -3.79
C GLY A 75 -5.36 -18.03 -4.51
N GLN A 76 -5.38 -17.54 -5.74
CA GLN A 76 -4.18 -17.29 -6.54
C GLN A 76 -4.13 -15.83 -6.99
N VAL A 77 -3.01 -15.16 -6.73
CA VAL A 77 -2.77 -13.82 -7.27
C VAL A 77 -2.60 -13.94 -8.78
N ARG A 78 -3.32 -13.08 -9.52
CA ARG A 78 -3.33 -13.09 -10.99
C ARG A 78 -1.92 -12.82 -11.52
N LYS A 79 -1.58 -13.46 -12.64
CA LYS A 79 -0.28 -13.28 -13.28
C LYS A 79 -0.12 -11.83 -13.74
N GLY A 80 0.99 -11.20 -13.38
CA GLY A 80 1.31 -9.81 -13.74
C GLY A 80 1.00 -8.78 -12.65
N GLU A 81 0.25 -9.15 -11.61
CA GLU A 81 -0.02 -8.28 -10.47
C GLU A 81 1.24 -8.02 -9.65
N LYS A 82 1.34 -6.80 -9.09
CA LYS A 82 2.47 -6.37 -8.27
C LYS A 82 2.02 -6.07 -6.85
N ALA A 83 2.85 -6.39 -5.87
CA ALA A 83 2.57 -6.11 -4.48
C ALA A 83 2.78 -4.63 -4.15
N THR A 84 1.96 -4.09 -3.24
CA THR A 84 2.17 -2.77 -2.67
C THR A 84 3.03 -2.86 -1.40
N PRO A 85 4.14 -2.11 -1.29
CA PRO A 85 4.97 -2.11 -0.09
C PRO A 85 4.22 -1.56 1.13
N VAL A 86 4.39 -2.23 2.26
CA VAL A 86 3.94 -1.77 3.60
C VAL A 86 5.09 -1.97 4.58
N THR A 87 5.14 -1.13 5.61
CA THR A 87 6.18 -1.20 6.65
C THR A 87 5.65 -1.75 7.95
N PHE A 88 6.54 -2.42 8.67
CA PHE A 88 6.30 -2.84 10.03
C PHE A 88 7.57 -2.55 10.82
N TRP A 89 7.41 -1.97 12.01
CA TRP A 89 8.49 -1.72 12.95
C TRP A 89 8.14 -2.44 14.26
N SER A 90 9.16 -2.98 14.92
CA SER A 90 9.09 -3.59 16.24
C SER A 90 10.22 -3.05 17.09
#